data_AF-A0A7C4U4M9-F1
#
_entry.id   AF-A0A7C4U4M9-F1
#
_cell.length_a   1.000
_cell.length_b   1.000
_cell.length_c   1.000
_cell.angle_alpha   90.00
_cell.angle_beta   90.00
_cell.angle_gamma   90.00
#
_symmetry.space_group_name_H-M   'P 1'
#
loop_
_entity.id
_entity.type
_entity.pdbx_description
1 polymer ?
#
loop_
_entity_poly.entity_id
_entity_poly.type
_entity_poly.pdbx_seq_one_letter_code
_entity_poly.pdbx_strand_id
1 'polypeptide(L)'
;MKRYKIKIATTLLGSRPEVHDRCTMIKGSFERFIKNIRKVRDAGIEFRVGVVRTPENQDDMSQIEMLMQREKLIVRQKSFAPDDVRPVGRGEEHSVSVSKHLNGLYLHVDRKFFNMARQWNTCWGGELAVTSKGDVLPCIFARDQIMGNICRQNLQSIINGRAQKYWSVTLDKVDKCKDCEYRFACIDCRVLSLKAGKGFYGEPQRCDYDPYN
;
A
#
# COMPACT_ATOMS: atom_id res chain seq x y z
N MET A 1 -16.84 -17.49 -7.83
CA MET A 1 -15.62 -17.14 -7.06
C MET A 1 -14.78 -18.36 -6.70
N LYS A 2 -15.32 -19.38 -6.01
CA LYS A 2 -14.57 -20.62 -5.70
C LYS A 2 -13.96 -21.35 -6.89
N ARG A 3 -14.77 -21.57 -7.95
CA ARG A 3 -14.32 -22.24 -9.18
C ARG A 3 -13.04 -21.62 -9.77
N TYR A 4 -12.90 -20.30 -9.65
CA TYR A 4 -11.78 -19.54 -10.20
C TYR A 4 -10.71 -19.21 -9.14
N LYS A 5 -10.80 -19.81 -7.94
CA LYS A 5 -9.89 -19.56 -6.80
C LYS A 5 -9.70 -18.07 -6.48
N ILE A 6 -10.77 -17.28 -6.62
CA ILE A 6 -10.75 -15.84 -6.35
C ILE A 6 -10.61 -15.63 -4.84
N LYS A 7 -9.64 -14.79 -4.47
CA LYS A 7 -9.45 -14.26 -3.11
C LYS A 7 -10.00 -12.85 -3.04
N ILE A 8 -10.70 -12.50 -1.95
CA ILE A 8 -11.30 -11.18 -1.78
C ILE A 8 -10.43 -10.33 -0.86
N ALA A 9 -10.22 -9.07 -1.22
CA ALA A 9 -9.71 -8.05 -0.32
C ALA A 9 -10.82 -7.01 -0.10
N THR A 10 -11.12 -6.70 1.16
CA THR A 10 -12.08 -5.66 1.52
C THR A 10 -11.55 -4.85 2.70
N THR A 11 -12.23 -3.76 3.04
CA THR A 11 -11.81 -2.83 4.10
C THR A 11 -12.92 -2.66 5.12
N LEU A 12 -12.56 -2.67 6.40
CA LEU A 12 -13.42 -2.26 7.51
C LEU A 12 -12.89 -0.92 8.04
N LEU A 13 -13.76 0.08 8.16
CA LEU A 13 -13.36 1.44 8.54
C LEU A 13 -13.93 1.92 9.89
N GLY A 14 -14.65 1.07 10.62
CA GLY A 14 -15.26 1.42 11.91
C GLY A 14 -15.86 0.20 12.59
N SER A 15 -15.97 0.22 13.91
CA SER A 15 -16.53 -0.84 14.74
C SER A 15 -18.05 -0.77 14.89
N ARG A 16 -18.64 0.36 14.49
CA ARG A 16 -20.07 0.68 14.58
C ARG A 16 -20.54 1.49 13.36
N PRO A 17 -21.86 1.49 13.05
CA PRO A 17 -22.41 2.16 11.88
C PRO A 17 -21.99 3.62 11.76
N GLU A 18 -22.01 4.37 12.87
CA GLU A 18 -21.77 5.82 12.89
C GLU A 18 -20.35 6.19 12.46
N VAL A 19 -19.36 5.35 12.78
CA VAL A 19 -17.95 5.57 12.41
C VAL A 19 -17.71 5.12 10.99
N HIS A 20 -18.14 3.90 10.65
CA HIS A 20 -17.87 3.30 9.35
C HIS A 20 -18.59 4.05 8.21
N ASP A 21 -19.85 4.44 8.42
CA ASP A 21 -20.62 5.20 7.43
C ASP A 21 -20.08 6.60 7.25
N ARG A 22 -19.53 7.21 8.32
CA ARG A 22 -18.83 8.50 8.23
C ARG A 22 -17.57 8.39 7.36
N CYS A 23 -16.77 7.35 7.57
CA CYS A 23 -15.56 7.12 6.76
C CYS A 23 -15.88 6.84 5.28
N THR A 24 -16.94 6.08 5.01
CA THR A 24 -17.32 5.72 3.63
C THR A 24 -18.17 6.79 2.94
N MET A 25 -18.77 7.70 3.71
CA MET A 25 -19.81 8.64 3.29
C MET A 25 -21.07 7.97 2.74
N ILE A 26 -21.36 6.72 3.15
CA ILE A 26 -22.53 5.97 2.67
C ILE A 26 -23.29 5.38 3.85
N LYS A 27 -24.54 5.82 4.06
CA LYS A 27 -25.45 5.26 5.06
C LYS A 27 -25.71 3.75 4.82
N GLY A 28 -25.69 2.97 5.89
CA GLY A 28 -25.88 1.54 5.91
C GLY A 28 -24.68 0.72 5.39
N SER A 29 -23.50 1.33 5.26
CA SER A 29 -22.32 0.66 4.72
C SER A 29 -21.77 -0.40 5.67
N PHE A 30 -21.84 -0.13 6.98
CA PHE A 30 -21.41 -1.07 8.01
C PHE A 30 -22.22 -2.36 7.99
N GLU A 31 -23.55 -2.25 7.98
CA GLU A 31 -24.45 -3.41 7.99
C GLU A 31 -24.28 -4.23 6.71
N ARG A 32 -24.12 -3.54 5.56
CA ARG A 32 -23.80 -4.20 4.30
C ARG A 32 -22.46 -4.93 4.37
N PHE A 33 -21.43 -4.32 4.95
CA PHE A 33 -20.13 -4.95 5.14
C PHE A 33 -20.26 -6.23 5.97
N ILE A 34 -20.82 -6.15 7.19
CA ILE A 34 -20.96 -7.30 8.10
C ILE A 34 -21.79 -8.41 7.48
N LYS A 35 -22.92 -8.08 6.85
CA LYS A 35 -23.77 -9.05 6.15
C LYS A 35 -23.01 -9.76 5.03
N ASN A 36 -22.27 -9.03 4.22
CA ASN A 36 -21.58 -9.60 3.05
C ASN A 36 -20.32 -10.37 3.43
N ILE A 37 -19.54 -9.91 4.40
CA ILE A 37 -18.31 -10.61 4.81
C ILE A 37 -18.64 -11.96 5.48
N ARG A 38 -19.74 -12.03 6.25
CA ARG A 38 -20.26 -13.30 6.77
C ARG A 38 -20.64 -14.25 5.64
N LYS A 39 -21.35 -13.79 4.60
CA LYS A 39 -21.64 -14.62 3.41
C LYS A 39 -20.38 -15.13 2.72
N VAL A 40 -19.34 -14.29 2.58
CA VAL A 40 -18.05 -14.68 1.98
C VAL A 40 -17.37 -15.76 2.82
N ARG A 41 -17.33 -15.57 4.14
CA ARG A 41 -16.77 -16.51 5.11
C ARG A 41 -17.51 -17.83 5.13
N ASP A 42 -18.84 -17.80 5.25
CA ASP A 42 -19.70 -18.99 5.34
C ASP A 42 -19.69 -19.76 4.01
N ALA A 43 -19.53 -19.03 2.90
CA ALA A 43 -19.26 -19.63 1.61
C ALA A 43 -17.86 -20.23 1.52
N GLY A 44 -16.92 -20.06 2.46
CA GLY A 44 -15.56 -20.60 2.40
C GLY A 44 -14.72 -20.00 1.27
N ILE A 45 -14.94 -18.74 0.93
CA ILE A 45 -14.10 -17.98 -0.01
C ILE A 45 -12.98 -17.34 0.79
N GLU A 46 -11.74 -17.47 0.34
CA GLU A 46 -10.58 -16.84 1.00
C GLU A 46 -10.69 -15.32 0.92
N PHE A 47 -10.47 -14.63 2.04
CA PHE A 47 -10.51 -13.17 2.08
C PHE A 47 -9.47 -12.58 3.03
N ARG A 48 -9.19 -11.29 2.83
CA ARG A 48 -8.50 -10.43 3.79
C ARG A 48 -9.34 -9.18 4.05
N VAL A 49 -9.33 -8.71 5.30
CA VAL A 49 -9.88 -7.41 5.69
C VAL A 49 -8.72 -6.50 6.08
N GLY A 50 -8.59 -5.38 5.38
CA GLY A 50 -7.68 -4.29 5.75
C GLY A 50 -8.41 -3.22 6.56
N VAL A 51 -7.65 -2.40 7.26
CA VAL A 51 -8.14 -1.20 7.94
C VAL A 51 -7.21 -0.06 7.57
N VAL A 52 -7.81 1.06 7.17
CA VAL A 52 -7.06 2.30 6.92
C VAL A 52 -7.45 3.27 8.02
N ARG A 53 -6.47 3.77 8.76
CA ARG A 53 -6.65 4.80 9.78
C ARG A 53 -6.85 6.15 9.12
N THR A 54 -7.96 6.78 9.43
CA THR A 54 -8.34 8.12 8.99
C THR A 54 -8.70 8.98 10.21
N PRO A 55 -8.79 10.31 10.07
CA PRO A 55 -9.21 11.18 11.18
C PRO A 55 -10.57 10.76 11.79
N GLU A 56 -11.47 10.21 10.98
CA GLU A 56 -12.83 9.82 11.39
C GLU A 56 -12.88 8.54 12.24
N ASN A 57 -11.87 7.66 12.14
CA ASN A 57 -11.86 6.37 12.84
C ASN A 57 -10.64 6.14 13.74
N GLN A 58 -9.71 7.09 13.83
CA GLN A 58 -8.47 6.92 14.61
C GLN A 58 -8.72 6.57 16.08
N ASP A 59 -9.79 7.09 16.67
CA ASP A 59 -10.17 6.83 18.07
C ASP A 59 -10.93 5.49 18.23
N ASP A 60 -11.22 4.80 17.13
CA ASP A 60 -12.01 3.55 17.08
C ASP A 60 -11.14 2.32 16.83
N MET A 61 -9.82 2.47 16.71
CA MET A 61 -8.88 1.41 16.30
C MET A 61 -8.94 0.16 17.18
N SER A 62 -8.94 0.32 18.51
CA SER A 62 -9.04 -0.81 19.46
C SER A 62 -10.37 -1.54 19.34
N GLN A 63 -11.46 -0.80 19.12
CA GLN A 63 -12.80 -1.37 18.95
C GLN A 63 -12.91 -2.12 17.61
N ILE A 64 -12.28 -1.59 16.56
CA ILE A 64 -12.18 -2.26 15.25
C ILE A 64 -11.43 -3.59 15.41
N GLU A 65 -10.30 -3.61 16.10
CA GLU A 65 -9.55 -4.84 16.36
C GLU A 65 -10.41 -5.88 17.08
N MET A 66 -11.08 -5.50 18.17
CA MET A 66 -11.98 -6.39 18.92
C MET A 66 -13.12 -6.92 18.05
N LEU A 67 -13.72 -6.08 17.20
CA LEU A 67 -14.74 -6.52 16.25
C LEU A 67 -14.19 -7.54 15.26
N MET A 68 -13.00 -7.28 14.68
CA MET A 68 -12.36 -8.19 13.74
C MET A 68 -12.07 -9.55 14.38
N GLN A 69 -11.60 -9.57 15.63
CA GLN A 69 -11.37 -10.82 16.37
C GLN A 69 -12.68 -11.57 16.64
N ARG A 70 -13.72 -10.86 17.12
CA ARG A 70 -15.04 -11.43 17.41
C ARG A 70 -15.70 -12.05 16.18
N GLU A 71 -15.64 -11.34 15.04
CA GLU A 71 -16.24 -11.78 13.77
C GLU A 71 -15.36 -12.79 12.99
N LYS A 72 -14.18 -13.14 13.52
CA LYS A 72 -13.18 -14.00 12.89
C LYS A 72 -12.72 -13.47 11.53
N LEU A 73 -12.52 -12.16 11.43
CA LEU A 73 -12.05 -11.45 10.24
C LEU A 73 -10.52 -11.28 10.20
N ILE A 74 -9.87 -11.49 11.34
CA ILE A 74 -8.42 -11.58 11.48
C ILE A 74 -8.08 -12.89 12.20
N VAL A 75 -6.97 -13.52 11.81
CA VAL A 75 -6.46 -14.72 12.49
C VAL A 75 -5.91 -14.30 13.85
N ARG A 76 -6.21 -15.05 14.92
CA ARG A 76 -5.79 -14.74 16.31
C ARG A 76 -4.29 -14.42 16.49
N GLN A 77 -3.42 -14.95 15.62
CA GLN A 77 -1.97 -14.77 15.71
C GLN A 77 -1.44 -13.63 14.83
N LYS A 78 -2.29 -12.96 14.06
CA LYS A 78 -1.88 -11.86 13.18
C LYS A 78 -2.06 -10.55 13.93
N SER A 79 -1.01 -9.74 13.98
CA SER A 79 -1.06 -8.39 14.55
C SER A 79 -2.08 -7.52 13.81
N PHE A 80 -2.88 -6.78 14.56
CA PHE A 80 -3.68 -5.69 14.01
C PHE A 80 -2.74 -4.53 13.65
N ALA A 81 -2.52 -4.34 12.36
CA ALA A 81 -1.66 -3.31 11.81
C ALA A 81 -2.46 -2.51 10.76
N PRO A 82 -3.18 -1.46 11.16
CA PRO A 82 -3.88 -0.59 10.21
C PRO A 82 -2.87 0.18 9.36
N ASP A 83 -3.20 0.37 8.09
CA ASP A 83 -2.46 1.27 7.21
C ASP A 83 -2.83 2.72 7.51
N ASP A 84 -1.89 3.65 7.41
CA ASP A 84 -2.21 5.08 7.46
C ASP A 84 -2.55 5.62 6.06
N VAL A 85 -3.41 6.65 6.02
CA VAL A 85 -3.64 7.42 4.79
C VAL A 85 -2.31 7.93 4.23
N ARG A 86 -2.04 7.60 2.97
CA ARG A 86 -0.87 8.13 2.26
C ARG A 86 -1.18 9.55 1.78
N PRO A 87 -0.28 10.53 1.99
CA PRO A 87 -0.48 11.92 1.59
C PRO A 87 -0.26 12.07 0.08
N VAL A 88 -1.17 11.49 -0.72
CA VAL A 88 -1.09 11.49 -2.19
C VAL A 88 -2.49 11.68 -2.77
N GLY A 89 -2.64 12.61 -3.71
CA GLY A 89 -3.94 12.92 -4.33
C GLY A 89 -4.97 13.31 -3.26
N ARG A 90 -6.14 12.67 -3.26
CA ARG A 90 -7.19 12.94 -2.24
C ARG A 90 -6.75 12.66 -0.80
N GLY A 91 -5.65 11.94 -0.56
CA GLY A 91 -5.13 11.68 0.78
C GLY A 91 -4.31 12.85 1.36
N GLU A 92 -3.98 13.87 0.58
CA GLU A 92 -3.18 15.02 1.01
C GLU A 92 -3.86 15.82 2.13
N GLU A 93 -5.20 15.93 2.10
CA GLU A 93 -5.99 16.67 3.09
C GLU A 93 -6.34 15.85 4.34
N HIS A 94 -6.17 14.53 4.27
CA HIS A 94 -6.68 13.58 5.28
C HIS A 94 -5.57 12.75 5.94
N SER A 95 -4.30 13.06 5.69
CA SER A 95 -3.21 12.36 6.35
C SER A 95 -3.22 12.69 7.83
N VAL A 96 -3.61 11.72 8.65
CA VAL A 96 -3.26 11.70 10.07
C VAL A 96 -1.73 11.83 10.14
N SER A 97 -1.21 12.64 11.06
CA SER A 97 0.22 12.82 11.24
C SER A 97 0.93 11.47 11.14
N VAL A 98 1.71 11.29 10.07
CA VAL A 98 2.48 10.06 9.85
C VAL A 98 3.23 9.83 11.15
N SER A 99 3.03 8.68 11.79
CA SER A 99 3.67 8.42 13.08
C SER A 99 5.17 8.70 12.91
N LYS A 100 5.66 9.75 13.58
CA LYS A 100 7.10 10.06 13.61
C LYS A 100 7.90 8.90 14.22
N HIS A 101 7.21 8.00 14.90
CA HIS A 101 7.72 6.72 15.30
C HIS A 101 7.66 5.76 14.11
N LEU A 102 8.78 5.68 13.38
CA LEU A 102 9.18 4.39 12.83
C LEU A 102 9.33 3.48 14.05
N ASN A 103 8.42 2.52 14.19
CA ASN A 103 8.55 1.45 15.17
C ASN A 103 9.77 0.61 14.81
N GLY A 104 11.00 1.09 15.05
CA GLY A 104 12.23 0.39 14.69
C GLY A 104 12.39 0.11 13.18
N LEU A 105 13.61 -0.13 12.78
CA LEU A 105 13.93 -0.60 11.44
C LEU A 105 13.57 -2.10 11.37
N TYR A 106 12.29 -2.46 11.17
CA TYR A 106 11.89 -3.87 10.92
C TYR A 106 12.28 -4.28 9.51
N LEU A 107 13.57 -4.59 9.34
CA LEU A 107 14.13 -5.13 8.12
C LEU A 107 13.82 -6.63 8.04
N HIS A 108 12.79 -6.99 7.27
CA HIS A 108 12.55 -8.38 6.90
C HIS A 108 13.20 -8.64 5.53
N VAL A 109 14.39 -9.24 5.56
CA VAL A 109 15.15 -9.56 4.35
C VAL A 109 15.32 -11.05 4.22
N ASP A 110 14.96 -11.58 3.04
CA ASP A 110 15.37 -12.89 2.61
C ASP A 110 16.25 -12.79 1.35
N ARG A 111 16.83 -13.92 0.93
CA ARG A 111 17.69 -13.98 -0.27
C ARG A 111 16.99 -13.47 -1.52
N LYS A 112 15.67 -13.70 -1.65
CA LYS A 112 14.90 -13.30 -2.83
C LYS A 112 14.71 -11.78 -2.85
N PHE A 113 14.36 -11.19 -1.71
CA PHE A 113 14.23 -9.76 -1.53
C PHE A 113 15.55 -9.06 -1.81
N PHE A 114 16.65 -9.50 -1.20
CA PHE A 114 17.98 -8.93 -1.41
C PHE A 114 18.38 -8.92 -2.89
N ASN A 115 18.23 -10.06 -3.58
CA ASN A 115 18.57 -10.15 -5.00
C ASN A 115 17.68 -9.26 -5.89
N MET A 116 16.40 -9.09 -5.53
CA MET A 116 15.48 -8.19 -6.21
C MET A 116 15.86 -6.73 -5.97
N ALA A 117 16.14 -6.34 -4.72
CA ALA A 117 16.50 -4.98 -4.34
C ALA A 117 17.78 -4.46 -5.02
N ARG A 118 18.72 -5.37 -5.35
CA ARG A 118 19.94 -5.07 -6.11
C ARG A 118 19.69 -4.75 -7.59
N GLN A 119 18.58 -5.22 -8.14
CA GLN A 119 18.29 -5.10 -9.58
C GLN A 119 17.18 -4.10 -9.86
N TRP A 120 16.21 -4.02 -8.96
CA TRP A 120 14.98 -3.27 -9.15
C TRP A 120 14.62 -2.44 -7.93
N ASN A 121 13.80 -1.41 -8.14
CA ASN A 121 13.14 -0.67 -7.09
C ASN A 121 12.30 -1.62 -6.23
N THR A 122 12.42 -1.51 -4.91
CA THR A 122 11.80 -2.46 -3.96
C THR A 122 10.29 -2.34 -3.82
N CYS A 123 9.68 -1.26 -4.33
CA CYS A 123 8.22 -1.09 -4.39
C CYS A 123 7.65 -1.20 -5.81
N TRP A 124 8.35 -0.69 -6.83
CA TRP A 124 7.85 -0.68 -8.20
C TRP A 124 8.28 -1.88 -9.04
N GLY A 125 9.38 -2.56 -8.68
CA GLY A 125 9.97 -3.63 -9.49
C GLY A 125 9.00 -4.76 -9.78
N GLY A 126 8.63 -4.93 -11.05
CA GLY A 126 7.69 -5.97 -11.48
C GLY A 126 6.22 -5.65 -11.23
N GLU A 127 5.88 -4.47 -10.70
CA GLU A 127 4.52 -4.03 -10.45
C GLU A 127 4.04 -3.01 -11.48
N LEU A 128 2.73 -3.03 -11.76
CA LEU A 128 2.02 -2.11 -12.64
C LEU A 128 0.61 -1.87 -12.10
N ALA A 129 0.05 -0.69 -12.34
CA ALA A 129 -1.37 -0.41 -12.19
C ALA A 129 -1.97 0.00 -13.54
N VAL A 130 -3.16 -0.50 -13.86
CA VAL A 130 -3.88 -0.14 -15.10
C VAL A 130 -5.16 0.59 -14.71
N THR A 131 -5.35 1.79 -15.26
CA THR A 131 -6.54 2.60 -15.01
C THR A 131 -7.73 2.13 -15.86
N SER A 132 -8.94 2.61 -15.55
CA SER A 132 -10.14 2.34 -16.36
C SER A 132 -10.06 2.90 -17.79
N LYS A 133 -9.17 3.86 -18.05
CA LYS A 133 -8.89 4.40 -19.39
C LYS A 133 -7.81 3.61 -20.14
N GLY A 134 -7.24 2.59 -19.51
CA GLY A 134 -6.17 1.77 -20.05
C GLY A 134 -4.76 2.29 -19.77
N ASP A 135 -4.60 3.43 -19.07
CA ASP A 135 -3.27 3.97 -18.76
C ASP A 135 -2.52 3.04 -17.81
N VAL A 136 -1.23 2.83 -18.07
CA VAL A 136 -0.34 1.98 -17.27
C VAL A 136 0.58 2.85 -16.44
N LEU A 137 0.60 2.61 -15.13
CA LEU A 137 1.31 3.37 -14.11
C LEU A 137 2.25 2.44 -13.31
N PRO A 138 3.34 2.93 -12.71
CA PRO A 138 4.24 2.10 -11.91
C PRO A 138 3.60 1.65 -10.59
N CYS A 139 2.65 2.43 -10.06
CA CYS A 139 1.74 1.98 -9.00
C CYS A 139 0.48 2.84 -8.96
N ILE A 140 -0.54 2.42 -8.20
CA ILE A 140 -1.83 3.12 -8.12
C ILE A 140 -1.73 4.56 -7.57
N PHE A 141 -0.69 4.86 -6.80
CA PHE A 141 -0.42 6.19 -6.24
C PHE A 141 0.37 7.09 -7.20
N ALA A 142 1.02 6.52 -8.22
CA ALA A 142 1.83 7.26 -9.20
C ALA A 142 0.99 7.73 -10.40
N ARG A 143 -0.16 8.37 -10.15
CA ARG A 143 -1.14 8.71 -11.21
C ARG A 143 -0.60 9.66 -12.27
N ASP A 144 0.41 10.46 -11.94
CA ASP A 144 1.05 11.40 -12.85
C ASP A 144 2.15 10.72 -13.72
N GLN A 145 2.41 9.42 -13.51
CA GLN A 145 3.51 8.69 -14.15
C GLN A 145 3.00 7.66 -15.16
N ILE A 146 2.57 8.14 -16.32
CA ILE A 146 2.02 7.31 -17.40
C ILE A 146 3.14 6.65 -18.21
N MET A 147 3.28 5.33 -18.06
CA MET A 147 4.23 4.49 -18.79
C MET A 147 3.69 4.03 -20.13
N GLY A 148 2.38 4.02 -20.31
CA GLY A 148 1.76 3.60 -21.55
C GLY A 148 0.25 3.51 -21.46
N ASN A 149 -0.38 2.93 -22.48
CA ASN A 149 -1.82 2.68 -22.48
C ASN A 149 -2.11 1.36 -23.21
N ILE A 150 -2.73 0.40 -22.52
CA ILE A 150 -2.97 -0.96 -23.05
C ILE A 150 -3.95 -1.00 -24.22
N CYS A 151 -4.76 0.03 -24.42
CA CYS A 151 -5.67 0.13 -25.55
C CYS A 151 -4.95 0.58 -26.83
N ARG A 152 -3.68 1.02 -26.75
CA ARG A 152 -2.89 1.54 -27.88
C ARG A 152 -1.63 0.75 -28.17
N GLN A 153 -1.11 0.04 -27.18
CA GLN A 153 0.13 -0.74 -27.28
C GLN A 153 0.01 -2.00 -26.41
N ASN A 154 0.73 -3.06 -26.80
CA ASN A 154 0.72 -4.28 -26.02
C ASN A 154 1.47 -4.10 -24.68
N LEU A 155 1.12 -4.90 -23.69
CA LEU A 155 1.69 -4.76 -22.35
C LEU A 155 3.19 -5.07 -22.32
N GLN A 156 3.65 -6.01 -23.16
CA GLN A 156 5.06 -6.40 -23.24
C GLN A 156 5.96 -5.23 -23.67
N SER A 157 5.51 -4.38 -24.61
CA SER A 157 6.28 -3.20 -25.06
C SER A 157 6.37 -2.15 -23.96
N ILE A 158 5.33 -1.98 -23.15
CA ILE A 158 5.36 -1.09 -21.98
C ILE A 158 6.35 -1.62 -20.94
N ILE A 159 6.28 -2.92 -20.65
CA ILE A 159 7.15 -3.61 -19.68
C ILE A 159 8.62 -3.51 -20.09
N ASN A 160 8.94 -3.82 -21.35
CA ASN A 160 10.32 -3.79 -21.85
C ASN A 160 10.81 -2.35 -22.14
N GLY A 161 9.90 -1.39 -22.23
CA GLY A 161 10.18 0.01 -22.53
C GLY A 161 10.09 0.88 -21.28
N ARG A 162 9.06 1.74 -21.22
CA ARG A 162 8.96 2.79 -20.18
C ARG A 162 8.93 2.24 -18.75
N ALA A 163 8.40 1.04 -18.51
CA ALA A 163 8.39 0.48 -17.16
C ALA A 163 9.82 0.31 -16.59
N GLN A 164 10.80 -0.04 -17.43
CA GLN A 164 12.20 -0.19 -17.03
C GLN A 164 12.79 1.10 -16.45
N LYS A 165 12.33 2.28 -16.89
CA LYS A 165 12.74 3.58 -16.32
C LYS A 165 12.39 3.68 -14.83
N TYR A 166 11.24 3.13 -14.42
CA TYR A 166 10.76 3.17 -13.04
C TYR A 166 11.27 1.98 -12.24
N TRP A 167 11.25 0.79 -12.83
CA TRP A 167 11.71 -0.43 -12.17
C TRP A 167 13.21 -0.39 -11.86
N SER A 168 14.04 0.23 -12.70
CA SER A 168 15.50 0.26 -12.49
C SER A 168 15.99 1.32 -11.49
N VAL A 169 15.09 2.02 -10.78
CA VAL A 169 15.45 2.98 -9.72
C VAL A 169 15.76 2.21 -8.43
N THR A 170 16.93 1.58 -8.38
CA THR A 170 17.44 0.93 -7.17
C THR A 170 17.91 1.97 -6.16
N LEU A 171 18.03 1.58 -4.90
CA LEU A 171 18.54 2.46 -3.85
C LEU A 171 20.01 2.86 -4.05
N ASP A 172 20.77 2.16 -4.90
CA ASP A 172 22.11 2.58 -5.33
C ASP A 172 22.11 3.90 -6.16
N LYS A 173 20.96 4.29 -6.71
CA LYS A 173 20.80 5.54 -7.48
C LYS A 173 20.16 6.66 -6.68
N VAL A 174 19.79 6.38 -5.43
CA VAL A 174 19.01 7.29 -4.60
C VAL A 174 19.95 8.03 -3.65
N ASP A 175 19.81 9.36 -3.61
CA ASP A 175 20.57 10.22 -2.71
C ASP A 175 20.43 9.73 -1.27
N LYS A 176 21.53 9.80 -0.50
CA LYS A 176 21.70 9.22 0.84
C LYS A 176 21.67 7.69 0.88
N CYS A 177 20.73 7.03 0.19
CA CYS A 177 20.57 5.59 0.23
C CYS A 177 21.68 4.81 -0.48
N LYS A 178 22.33 5.39 -1.50
CA LYS A 178 23.43 4.75 -2.22
C LYS A 178 24.61 4.39 -1.32
N ASP A 179 24.80 5.14 -0.24
CA ASP A 179 25.87 4.95 0.74
C ASP A 179 25.38 4.20 2.00
N CYS A 180 24.08 3.93 2.11
CA CYS A 180 23.48 3.24 3.26
C CYS A 180 23.71 1.73 3.21
N GLU A 181 24.15 1.15 4.32
CA GLU A 181 24.36 -0.27 4.55
C GLU A 181 23.06 -1.10 4.53
N TYR A 182 21.93 -0.48 4.81
CA TYR A 182 20.61 -1.12 4.79
C TYR A 182 19.90 -1.06 3.44
N ARG A 183 20.52 -0.49 2.39
CA ARG A 183 19.83 -0.22 1.11
C ARG A 183 19.26 -1.45 0.39
N PHE A 184 19.77 -2.65 0.65
CA PHE A 184 19.19 -3.89 0.10
C PHE A 184 18.18 -4.57 1.03
N ALA A 185 17.86 -3.91 2.14
CA ALA A 185 16.90 -4.32 3.15
C ALA A 185 15.67 -3.39 3.22
N CYS A 186 15.80 -2.15 2.72
CA CYS A 186 14.78 -1.13 2.79
C CYS A 186 13.72 -1.24 1.68
N ILE A 187 12.49 -0.86 2.02
CA ILE A 187 11.40 -0.62 1.05
C ILE A 187 11.41 0.84 0.63
N ASP A 188 11.31 1.08 -0.67
CA ASP A 188 11.42 2.40 -1.25
C ASP A 188 10.15 2.85 -1.99
N CYS A 189 9.40 3.78 -1.39
CA CYS A 189 8.21 4.36 -2.02
C CYS A 189 8.54 5.69 -2.73
N ARG A 190 9.01 5.62 -3.97
CA ARG A 190 9.36 6.81 -4.80
C ARG A 190 8.24 7.83 -4.95
N VAL A 191 6.97 7.41 -4.94
CA VAL A 191 5.82 8.34 -5.02
C VAL A 191 5.83 9.34 -3.87
N LEU A 192 6.16 8.90 -2.65
CA LEU A 192 6.17 9.78 -1.49
C LEU A 192 7.30 10.81 -1.58
N SER A 193 8.49 10.40 -2.04
CA SER A 193 9.61 11.32 -2.29
C SER A 193 9.30 12.33 -3.39
N LEU A 194 8.70 11.88 -4.50
CA LEU A 194 8.29 12.75 -5.60
C LEU A 194 7.28 13.80 -5.14
N LYS A 195 6.26 13.39 -4.36
CA LYS A 195 5.24 14.31 -3.84
C LYS A 195 5.79 15.27 -2.78
N ALA A 196 6.81 14.85 -2.01
CA ALA A 196 7.54 15.71 -1.10
C ALA A 196 8.56 16.65 -1.79
N GLY A 197 8.60 16.69 -3.13
CA GLY A 197 9.50 17.57 -3.88
C GLY A 197 10.97 17.14 -3.87
N LYS A 198 11.29 15.92 -3.40
CA LYS A 198 12.67 15.40 -3.37
C LYS A 198 13.18 15.01 -4.76
N GLY A 199 12.30 14.89 -5.75
CA GLY A 199 12.65 14.47 -7.10
C GLY A 199 12.76 12.95 -7.25
N PHE A 200 13.13 12.51 -8.45
CA PHE A 200 13.08 11.09 -8.83
C PHE A 200 14.18 10.24 -8.15
N TYR A 201 15.34 10.84 -7.94
CA TYR A 201 16.50 10.21 -7.28
C TYR A 201 16.75 10.75 -5.86
N GLY A 202 15.90 11.65 -5.36
CA GLY A 202 16.09 12.22 -4.03
C GLY A 202 15.78 11.26 -2.89
N GLU A 203 16.14 11.70 -1.69
CA GLU A 203 16.02 10.91 -0.46
C GLU A 203 14.58 10.41 -0.16
N PRO A 204 14.43 9.25 0.49
CA PRO A 204 13.12 8.75 0.93
C PRO A 204 12.47 9.67 1.98
N GLN A 205 11.23 10.10 1.73
CA GLN A 205 10.49 10.98 2.65
C GLN A 205 10.23 10.37 4.05
N ARG A 206 10.23 9.03 4.16
CA ARG A 206 9.91 8.31 5.41
C ARG A 206 11.14 7.67 6.07
N CYS A 207 12.36 8.08 5.70
CA CYS A 207 13.58 7.55 6.30
C CYS A 207 14.22 8.62 7.19
N ASP A 208 14.42 8.30 8.47
CA ASP A 208 15.13 9.13 9.43
C ASP A 208 16.60 8.70 9.63
N TYR A 209 16.94 7.46 9.27
CA TYR A 209 18.32 6.93 9.32
C TYR A 209 19.27 7.73 8.44
N ASP A 210 20.46 8.07 8.95
CA ASP A 210 21.51 8.80 8.24
C ASP A 210 22.83 8.01 8.22
N PRO A 211 23.30 7.50 7.05
CA PRO A 211 24.49 6.65 6.97
C PRO A 211 25.81 7.41 7.18
N TYR A 212 25.78 8.73 7.34
CA TYR A 212 26.96 9.56 7.54
C TYR A 212 27.17 10.00 9.00
N ASN A 213 26.28 9.57 9.91
CA ASN A 213 26.30 9.92 11.34
C ASN A 213 26.49 8.68 12.23
#